data_AF-A0A9Q7E5U5-F1
#
_entry.id   AF-A0A9Q7E5U5-F1
#
_cell.length_a   1.000
_cell.length_b   1.000
_cell.length_c   1.000
_cell.angle_alpha   90.00
_cell.angle_beta   90.00
_cell.angle_gamma   90.00
#
_symmetry.space_group_name_H-M   'P 1'
#
loop_
_entity.id
_entity.type
_entity.pdbx_description
1 polymer ?
#
loop_
_entity_poly.entity_id
_entity_poly.type
_entity_poly.pdbx_seq_one_letter_code
_entity_poly.pdbx_strand_id
1 'polypeptide(L)' 'MAYAKTEHSRKLRIKTANEWNKKRLEAGIVKRITMQFATEDANELDAIAQELGLSRPQAIKKLCEMYRESNK' A
#
# COMPACT_ATOMS: atom_id res chain seq x y z
N MET A 1 -24.03 -7.09 19.94
CA MET A 1 -23.31 -5.86 19.48
C MET A 1 -23.71 -5.55 18.05
N ALA A 2 -24.71 -4.69 17.85
CA ALA A 2 -25.09 -4.22 16.52
C ALA A 2 -24.09 -3.14 16.10
N TYR A 3 -23.03 -3.53 15.39
CA TYR A 3 -22.12 -2.57 14.79
C TYR A 3 -22.94 -1.71 13.83
N ALA A 4 -23.13 -0.42 14.17
CA ALA A 4 -23.83 0.52 13.31
C ALA A 4 -23.15 0.54 11.94
N LYS A 5 -23.69 -0.23 10.98
CA LYS A 5 -23.38 -0.19 9.55
C LYS A 5 -24.25 0.88 8.89
N THR A 6 -24.46 2.01 9.56
CA THR A 6 -25.22 3.13 9.02
C THR A 6 -24.32 3.92 8.07
N GLU A 7 -24.90 4.57 7.06
CA GLU A 7 -24.11 5.39 6.14
C GLU A 7 -23.28 6.46 6.87
N HIS A 8 -23.82 7.02 7.95
CA HIS A 8 -23.12 7.99 8.79
C HIS A 8 -21.84 7.40 9.42
N SER A 9 -21.89 6.19 9.98
CA SER A 9 -20.71 5.57 10.58
C SER A 9 -19.66 5.20 9.53
N ARG A 10 -20.08 4.78 8.32
CA ARG A 10 -19.19 4.51 7.19
C ARG A 10 -18.49 5.79 6.73
N LYS A 11 -19.24 6.89 6.59
CA LYS A 11 -18.69 8.21 6.23
C LYS A 11 -17.67 8.69 7.26
N LEU A 12 -17.97 8.53 8.55
CA LEU A 12 -17.05 8.88 9.63
C LEU A 12 -15.74 8.09 9.56
N ARG A 13 -15.81 6.77 9.36
CA ARG A 13 -14.62 5.90 9.22
C ARG A 13 -13.75 6.29 8.03
N ILE A 14 -14.37 6.59 6.89
CA ILE A 14 -13.65 7.04 5.69
C ILE A 14 -12.96 8.38 5.95
N LYS A 15 -13.65 9.33 6.59
CA LYS A 15 -13.08 10.64 6.94
C LYS A 15 -11.87 10.51 7.87
N THR A 16 -11.99 9.71 8.93
CA THR A 16 -10.89 9.47 9.86
C THR A 16 -9.70 8.79 9.18
N ALA A 17 -9.94 7.80 8.32
CA ALA A 17 -8.86 7.16 7.56
C ALA A 17 -8.15 8.13 6.60
N ASN A 18 -8.91 9.01 5.94
CA ASN A 18 -8.34 10.03 5.05
C ASN A 18 -7.51 11.06 5.82
N GLU A 19 -8.00 11.57 6.95
CA GLU A 19 -7.25 12.49 7.80
C GLU A 19 -5.96 11.86 8.35
N TRP A 20 -6.02 10.59 8.76
CA TRP A 20 -4.85 9.84 9.21
C TRP A 20 -3.81 9.71 8.09
N ASN A 21 -4.24 9.30 6.89
CA ASN A 21 -3.35 9.18 5.73
C ASN A 21 -2.74 10.53 5.35
N LYS A 22 -3.52 11.62 5.39
CA LYS A 22 -3.02 12.98 5.12
C LYS A 22 -1.92 13.38 6.11
N LYS A 23 -2.12 13.17 7.41
CA LYS A 23 -1.11 13.45 8.44
C LYS A 23 0.19 12.67 8.22
N ARG A 24 0.10 11.40 7.81
CA ARG A 24 1.30 10.58 7.54
C ARG A 24 2.07 11.02 6.30
N LEU A 25 1.39 11.55 5.29
CA LEU A 25 2.02 12.16 4.11
C LEU A 25 2.71 13.47 4.48
N GLU A 26 2.05 14.34 5.24
CA GLU A 26 2.60 15.63 5.70
C GLU A 26 3.80 15.44 6.64
N ALA A 27 3.75 14.43 7.52
CA ALA A 27 4.86 14.07 8.40
C ALA A 27 6.04 13.38 7.67
N GLY A 28 5.96 13.16 6.36
CA GLY A 28 7.01 12.50 5.57
C GLY A 28 7.19 11.00 5.86
N ILE A 29 6.31 10.40 6.67
CA ILE A 29 6.35 8.97 7.03
C ILE A 29 5.99 8.08 5.83
N VAL A 30 5.09 8.57 4.97
CA VAL A 30 4.67 7.88 3.75
C VAL A 30 4.86 8.84 2.58
N LYS A 31 5.33 8.31 1.43
CA LYS A 31 5.42 9.06 0.18
C LYS A 31 4.53 8.40 -0.87
N ARG A 32 3.72 9.20 -1.57
CA ARG A 32 3.00 8.71 -2.76
C ARG A 32 3.97 8.64 -3.93
N ILE A 33 3.98 7.51 -4.61
CA ILE A 33 4.79 7.28 -5.80
C ILE A 33 3.81 6.94 -6.92
N THR A 34 3.79 7.75 -7.96
CA THR A 34 3.13 7.43 -9.23
C THR A 34 4.22 6.93 -10.16
N MET A 35 4.08 5.73 -10.69
CA MET A 35 5.06 5.12 -11.59
C MET A 35 4.36 4.57 -12.82
N GLN A 36 5.08 4.60 -13.94
CA GLN A 36 4.72 3.94 -15.18
C GLN A 36 5.75 2.83 -15.41
N PHE A 37 5.27 1.67 -15.84
CA PHE A 37 6.08 0.48 -16.06
C PHE A 37 5.59 -0.22 -17.33
N ALA A 38 6.43 -1.06 -17.94
CA ALA A 38 5.97 -1.92 -19.02
C ALA A 38 4.90 -2.87 -18.49
N THR A 39 3.89 -3.16 -19.32
CA THR A 39 2.74 -3.98 -18.91
C THR A 39 3.18 -5.37 -18.45
N GLU A 40 4.16 -5.96 -19.12
CA GLU A 40 4.69 -7.29 -18.80
C GLU A 40 5.35 -7.30 -17.41
N ASP A 41 6.24 -6.33 -17.14
CA ASP A 41 6.91 -6.23 -15.85
C ASP A 41 5.93 -5.90 -14.70
N ALA A 42 4.88 -5.13 -14.98
CA ALA A 42 3.84 -4.84 -14.00
C ALA A 42 3.03 -6.09 -13.65
N ASN A 43 2.71 -6.92 -14.65
CA ASN A 43 2.01 -8.18 -14.44
C ASN A 43 2.88 -9.17 -13.65
N GLU A 44 4.19 -9.21 -13.92
CA GLU A 44 5.12 -10.05 -13.19
C GLU A 44 5.22 -9.64 -11.71
N LEU A 45 5.31 -8.33 -11.44
CA LEU A 45 5.27 -7.81 -10.06
C LEU A 45 3.97 -8.19 -9.34
N ASP A 46 2.85 -8.19 -10.07
CA ASP A 46 1.56 -8.62 -9.56
C ASP A 46 1.51 -10.11 -9.24
N ALA A 47 2.03 -10.96 -10.13
CA ALA A 47 2.14 -12.40 -9.91
C ALA A 47 2.97 -12.68 -8.66
N ILE A 48 4.16 -12.07 -8.54
CA ILE A 48 5.03 -12.21 -7.37
C ILE A 48 4.33 -11.72 -6.09
N ALA A 49 3.61 -10.59 -6.16
CA ALA A 49 2.86 -10.09 -5.01
C ALA A 49 1.75 -11.07 -4.58
N GLN A 50 1.05 -11.69 -5.54
CA GLN A 50 0.03 -12.70 -5.29
C GLN A 50 0.61 -13.98 -4.69
N GLU A 51 1.71 -14.49 -5.23
CA GLU A 51 2.40 -15.68 -4.71
C GLU A 51 2.86 -15.49 -3.26
N LEU A 52 3.35 -14.30 -2.94
CA LEU A 52 3.77 -13.95 -1.58
C LEU A 52 2.60 -13.61 -0.64
N GLY A 53 1.37 -13.48 -1.17
CA GLY A 53 0.21 -13.03 -0.40
C GLY A 53 0.35 -11.59 0.12
N LEU A 54 1.10 -10.75 -0.60
CA LEU A 54 1.43 -9.39 -0.21
C LEU A 54 0.73 -8.37 -1.11
N SER A 55 0.57 -7.14 -0.59
CA SER A 55 0.18 -6.01 -1.42
C SER A 55 1.35 -5.55 -2.31
N ARG A 56 1.07 -4.98 -3.49
CA ARG A 56 2.11 -4.44 -4.40
C ARG A 56 3.18 -3.60 -3.69
N PRO A 57 2.85 -2.64 -2.79
CA PRO A 57 3.88 -1.86 -2.08
C PRO A 57 4.75 -2.70 -1.15
N GLN A 58 4.19 -3.74 -0.53
CA GLN A 58 4.94 -4.66 0.32
C GLN A 58 5.85 -5.58 -0.51
N ALA A 59 5.40 -6.01 -1.69
CA ALA A 59 6.23 -6.76 -2.63
C ALA A 59 7.44 -5.92 -3.07
N ILE A 60 7.22 -4.65 -3.44
CA ILE A 60 8.31 -3.71 -3.76
C ILE A 60 9.27 -3.54 -2.58
N LYS A 61 8.75 -3.38 -1.35
CA LYS A 61 9.59 -3.29 -0.15
C LYS A 61 10.49 -4.52 0.00
N LYS A 62 9.93 -5.72 -0.17
CA LYS A 62 10.66 -6.97 -0.06
C LYS A 62 11.72 -7.11 -1.16
N LEU A 63 11.43 -6.68 -2.39
CA LEU A 63 12.42 -6.60 -3.47
C LEU A 63 13.58 -5.68 -3.10
N CYS A 64 13.31 -4.50 -2.52
CA CYS A 64 14.37 -3.61 -2.04
C CYS A 64 15.22 -4.24 -0.94
N GLU A 65 14.62 -4.97 0.00
CA GLU A 65 15.31 -5.70 1.07
C GLU A 65 16.22 -6.78 0.50
N MET A 66 15.69 -7.64 -0.38
CA MET A 66 16.46 -8.70 -1.06
C MET A 66 17.64 -8.15 -1.85
N TYR A 67 17.44 -7.05 -2.58
CA TYR A 67 18.53 -6.40 -3.32
C TYR A 67 19.63 -5.87 -2.39
N ARG A 68 19.27 -5.33 -1.21
CA ARG A 68 20.25 -4.84 -0.22
C ARG A 68 21.00 -5.97 0.47
N GLU A 69 20.35 -7.10 0.70
CA GLU A 69 20.98 -8.29 1.28
C GLU A 69 21.95 -8.95 0.30
N SER A 70 21.59 -9.01 -0.99
CA SER A 70 22.45 -9.61 -2.03
C SER A 70 23.69 -8.77 -2.40
N ASN A 71 23.71 -7.47 -2.09
CA ASN A 71 24.83 -6.57 -2.38
C ASN A 71 25.65 -6.21 -1.13
N LYS A 72 25.54 -7.03 -0.08
CA LYS A 72 26.34 -6.96 1.14
C LYS A 72 27.36 -8.09 1.15
#